data_AF-A0A2E5HHF4-F1
#
_entry.id   AF-A0A2E5HHF4-F1
#
_cell.length_a   1.000
_cell.length_b   1.000
_cell.length_c   1.000
_cell.angle_alpha   90.00
_cell.angle_beta   90.00
_cell.angle_gamma   90.00
#
_symmetry.space_group_name_H-M   'P 1'
#
loop_
_entity.id
_entity.type
_entity.pdbx_description
1 polymer ?
#
loop_
_entity_poly.entity_id
_entity_poly.type
_entity_poly.pdbx_seq_one_letter_code
_entity_poly.pdbx_strand_id
1 'polypeptide(L)'
;MTETEYLDQISGEDDCPICGWDAATIHTNIHRKRCRMWQRACKSIDYTPMTRPEAKVAIGDARENLDDADSKQEEVSAALELVRALYDRSLALAISNKNANDHPDYWEYVSMLDLPEIPQVLRTRFPYKEGHIAPGFTIWEPPKSKMRRIQFRTAERRQRHAR
;
A
#
# COMPACT_ATOMS: atom_id res chain seq x y z
N MET A 1 21.89 23.31 -3.13
CA MET A 1 21.84 22.11 -2.28
C MET A 1 21.95 20.89 -3.17
N THR A 2 23.02 20.14 -3.00
CA THR A 2 23.22 18.86 -3.68
C THR A 2 22.47 17.75 -2.94
N GLU A 3 22.09 16.68 -3.65
CA GLU A 3 21.44 15.48 -3.08
C GLU A 3 22.26 14.84 -1.92
N THR A 4 23.57 15.13 -1.90
CA THR A 4 24.52 14.64 -0.89
C THR A 4 24.45 15.45 0.40
N GLU A 5 24.24 16.77 0.32
CA GLU A 5 24.13 17.65 1.50
C GLU A 5 22.83 17.46 2.28
N TYR A 6 21.74 17.02 1.65
CA TYR A 6 20.46 16.78 2.33
C TYR A 6 20.47 15.53 3.21
N LEU A 7 21.17 14.47 2.78
CA LEU A 7 21.21 13.20 3.50
C LEU A 7 22.13 13.22 4.73
N ASP A 8 23.12 14.10 4.76
CA ASP A 8 24.05 14.24 5.90
C ASP A 8 23.48 15.13 7.03
N GLN A 9 22.34 15.81 6.81
CA GLN A 9 21.66 16.64 7.82
C GLN A 9 20.51 15.93 8.55
N ILE A 10 20.12 14.70 8.15
CA ILE A 10 19.05 13.96 8.82
C ILE A 10 19.65 13.28 10.07
N SER A 11 19.75 14.03 11.16
CA SER A 11 20.13 13.52 12.47
C SER A 11 18.98 12.79 13.15
N GLY A 12 19.06 11.46 13.17
CA GLY A 12 18.88 10.62 14.37
C GLY A 12 17.49 10.31 14.95
N GLU A 13 16.44 11.10 14.71
CA GLU A 13 15.17 10.89 15.43
C GLU A 13 13.98 10.51 14.54
N ASP A 14 13.96 10.95 13.28
CA ASP A 14 12.83 10.72 12.37
C ASP A 14 13.13 9.70 11.26
N ASP A 15 12.10 8.95 10.86
CA ASP A 15 12.14 8.07 9.69
C ASP A 15 12.46 8.86 8.42
N CYS A 16 13.11 8.22 7.44
CA CYS A 16 13.45 8.89 6.20
C CYS A 16 12.20 9.40 5.47
N PRO A 17 12.09 10.71 5.19
CA PRO A 17 10.89 11.29 4.56
C PRO A 17 10.72 10.87 3.09
N ILE A 18 11.75 10.28 2.49
CA ILE A 18 11.71 9.84 1.09
C ILE A 18 11.11 8.44 0.97
N CYS A 19 11.52 7.50 1.83
CA CYS A 19 11.19 6.08 1.65
C CYS A 19 10.70 5.36 2.93
N GLY A 20 10.50 6.12 4.02
CA GLY A 20 10.05 5.64 5.33
C GLY A 20 10.98 4.59 5.94
N TRP A 21 12.29 4.73 5.72
CA TRP A 21 13.29 3.87 6.35
C TRP A 21 13.51 4.32 7.79
N ASP A 22 13.76 3.37 8.68
CA ASP A 22 13.84 3.65 10.11
C ASP A 22 14.98 4.62 10.45
N ALA A 23 14.70 5.56 11.36
CA ALA A 23 15.68 6.53 11.87
C ALA A 23 16.97 5.84 12.38
N ALA A 24 16.80 4.70 13.05
CA ALA A 24 17.90 3.96 13.68
C ALA A 24 18.97 3.47 12.68
N THR A 25 18.61 3.22 11.43
CA THR A 25 19.53 2.73 10.39
C THR A 25 19.58 3.61 9.14
N ILE A 26 19.08 4.85 9.24
CA ILE A 26 19.05 5.82 8.15
C ILE A 26 20.45 6.20 7.63
N HIS A 27 21.47 6.14 8.47
CA HIS A 27 22.85 6.46 8.08
C HIS A 27 23.53 5.33 7.25
N THR A 28 22.85 4.20 7.04
CA THR A 28 23.45 3.05 6.35
C THR A 28 23.50 3.22 4.82
N ASN A 29 24.48 2.57 4.20
CA ASN A 29 24.54 2.47 2.73
C ASN A 29 23.33 1.73 2.13
N ILE A 30 22.70 0.85 2.91
CA ILE A 30 21.49 0.12 2.52
C ILE A 30 20.33 1.11 2.33
N HIS A 31 20.14 2.02 3.30
CA HIS A 31 19.16 3.10 3.17
C HIS A 31 19.42 3.94 1.92
N ARG A 32 20.64 4.46 1.73
CA ARG A 32 20.97 5.29 0.55
C ARG A 32 20.64 4.59 -0.77
N LYS A 33 20.94 3.29 -0.88
CA LYS A 33 20.61 2.50 -2.06
C LYS A 33 19.10 2.35 -2.25
N ARG A 34 18.35 2.10 -1.18
CA ARG A 34 16.88 2.04 -1.24
C ARG A 34 16.27 3.38 -1.63
N CYS A 35 16.71 4.49 -1.03
CA CYS A 35 16.20 5.83 -1.35
C CYS A 35 16.32 6.15 -2.83
N ARG A 36 17.50 5.90 -3.41
CA ARG A 36 17.71 6.07 -4.86
C ARG A 36 16.82 5.16 -5.70
N MET A 37 16.63 3.90 -5.29
CA MET A 37 15.72 2.99 -5.99
C MET A 37 14.27 3.47 -5.89
N TRP A 38 13.85 3.96 -4.73
CA TRP A 38 12.53 4.49 -4.48
C TRP A 38 12.25 5.69 -5.35
N GLN A 39 13.11 6.72 -5.31
CA GLN A 39 12.96 7.92 -6.15
C GLN A 39 12.90 7.59 -7.64
N ARG A 40 13.73 6.65 -8.12
CA ARG A 40 13.70 6.19 -9.51
C ARG A 40 12.38 5.50 -9.85
N ALA A 41 11.86 4.67 -8.95
CA ALA A 41 10.58 4.02 -9.15
C ALA A 41 9.44 5.04 -9.18
N CYS A 42 9.37 5.97 -8.21
CA CYS A 42 8.37 7.03 -8.18
C CYS A 42 8.39 7.89 -9.46
N LYS A 43 9.59 8.23 -9.94
CA LYS A 43 9.75 8.93 -11.22
C LYS A 43 9.28 8.10 -12.42
N SER A 44 9.50 6.78 -12.40
CA SER A 44 9.10 5.86 -13.48
C SER A 44 7.58 5.71 -13.59
N ILE A 45 6.89 5.72 -12.44
CA ILE A 45 5.43 5.54 -12.37
C ILE A 45 4.66 6.87 -12.26
N ASP A 46 5.39 8.01 -12.28
CA ASP A 46 4.86 9.37 -12.11
C ASP A 46 3.94 9.53 -10.89
N TYR A 47 4.31 8.88 -9.78
CA TYR A 47 3.54 8.88 -8.54
C TYR A 47 4.44 8.60 -7.35
N THR A 48 4.20 9.30 -6.23
CA THR A 48 4.90 9.07 -4.96
C THR A 48 3.90 8.52 -3.96
N PRO A 49 3.92 7.21 -3.65
CA PRO A 49 3.04 6.64 -2.64
C PRO A 49 3.44 7.10 -1.24
N MET A 50 2.48 7.10 -0.32
CA MET A 50 2.78 7.15 1.12
C MET A 50 3.86 6.12 1.48
N THR A 51 4.74 6.52 2.38
CA THR A 51 5.69 5.61 3.00
C THR A 51 4.95 4.60 3.90
N ARG A 52 5.64 3.53 4.31
CA ARG A 52 5.03 2.48 5.13
C ARG A 52 4.48 3.01 6.47
N PRO A 53 5.20 3.88 7.23
CA PRO A 53 4.66 4.49 8.45
C PRO A 53 3.40 5.32 8.18
N GLU A 54 3.44 6.20 7.18
CA GLU A 54 2.31 7.07 6.81
C GLU A 54 1.08 6.25 6.40
N ALA A 55 1.25 5.26 5.52
CA ALA A 55 0.15 4.42 5.09
C ALA A 55 -0.44 3.61 6.26
N LYS A 56 0.37 3.23 7.26
CA LYS A 56 -0.14 2.52 8.45
C LYS A 56 -1.05 3.43 9.28
N VAL A 57 -0.67 4.69 9.47
CA VAL A 57 -1.48 5.70 10.18
C VAL A 57 -2.76 5.96 9.39
N ALA A 58 -2.66 6.27 8.10
CA ALA A 58 -3.82 6.55 7.25
C ALA A 58 -4.81 5.37 7.16
N ILE A 59 -4.34 4.12 7.18
CA ILE A 59 -5.24 2.95 7.27
C ILE A 59 -5.97 2.89 8.62
N GLY A 60 -5.31 3.26 9.71
CA GLY A 60 -5.91 3.33 11.04
C GLY A 60 -7.02 4.39 11.08
N ASP A 61 -6.66 5.62 10.71
CA ASP A 61 -7.58 6.77 10.71
C ASP A 61 -8.79 6.52 9.79
N ALA A 62 -8.56 6.00 8.57
CA ALA A 62 -9.66 5.71 7.64
C ALA A 62 -10.60 4.60 8.13
N ARG A 63 -10.11 3.68 8.99
CA ARG A 63 -10.95 2.66 9.62
C ARG A 63 -11.77 3.24 10.78
N GLU A 64 -11.17 4.08 11.60
CA GLU A 64 -11.88 4.80 12.65
C GLU A 64 -12.98 5.69 12.03
N ASN A 65 -12.65 6.43 10.98
CA ASN A 65 -13.64 7.23 10.22
C ASN A 65 -14.75 6.37 9.57
N LEU A 66 -14.45 5.13 9.18
CA LEU A 66 -15.46 4.20 8.66
C LEU A 66 -16.40 3.71 9.76
N ASP A 67 -15.85 3.43 10.95
CA ASP A 67 -16.62 2.99 12.11
C ASP A 67 -17.49 4.13 12.67
N ASP A 68 -17.01 5.37 12.60
CA ASP A 68 -17.69 6.59 13.07
C ASP A 68 -18.58 7.26 12.00
N ALA A 69 -18.68 6.68 10.79
CA ALA A 69 -19.45 7.29 9.70
C ALA A 69 -20.96 7.30 9.99
N ASP A 70 -21.55 8.49 10.12
CA ASP A 70 -22.98 8.68 10.40
C ASP A 70 -23.83 8.83 9.13
N SER A 71 -23.19 8.97 7.97
CA SER A 71 -23.85 9.14 6.68
C SER A 71 -23.25 8.27 5.58
N LYS A 72 -24.05 7.98 4.55
CA LYS A 72 -23.57 7.22 3.40
C LYS A 72 -22.43 7.92 2.65
N GLN A 73 -22.41 9.25 2.69
CA GLN A 73 -21.37 10.05 2.06
C GLN A 73 -20.04 9.92 2.82
N GLU A 74 -20.07 9.97 4.15
CA GLU A 74 -18.89 9.77 5.00
C GLU A 74 -18.37 8.35 4.86
N GLU A 75 -19.24 7.33 4.88
CA GLU A 75 -18.84 5.93 4.65
C GLU A 75 -18.09 5.75 3.33
N VAL A 76 -18.58 6.37 2.24
CA VAL A 76 -17.92 6.31 0.93
C VAL A 76 -16.59 7.06 0.92
N SER A 77 -16.53 8.22 1.57
CA SER A 77 -15.29 9.01 1.67
C SER A 77 -14.23 8.24 2.42
N ALA A 78 -14.55 7.74 3.62
CA ALA A 78 -13.65 6.97 4.46
C ALA A 78 -13.22 5.66 3.78
N ALA A 79 -14.13 4.98 3.04
CA ALA A 79 -13.75 3.82 2.24
C ALA A 79 -12.75 4.15 1.11
N LEU A 80 -12.91 5.29 0.43
CA LEU A 80 -11.97 5.73 -0.61
C LEU A 80 -10.59 6.07 -0.02
N GLU A 81 -10.57 6.71 1.14
CA GLU A 81 -9.35 7.01 1.91
C GLU A 81 -8.64 5.71 2.31
N LEU A 82 -9.39 4.74 2.86
CA LEU A 82 -8.86 3.42 3.19
C LEU A 82 -8.24 2.75 1.96
N VAL A 83 -8.97 2.71 0.84
CA VAL A 83 -8.48 2.09 -0.40
C VAL A 83 -7.25 2.81 -0.94
N ARG A 84 -7.17 4.14 -0.83
CA ARG A 84 -5.98 4.93 -1.20
C ARG A 84 -4.78 4.55 -0.34
N ALA A 85 -4.93 4.51 0.98
CA ALA A 85 -3.84 4.14 1.88
C ALA A 85 -3.38 2.69 1.67
N LEU A 86 -4.31 1.76 1.40
CA LEU A 86 -3.98 0.39 1.03
C LEU A 86 -3.23 0.30 -0.30
N TYR A 87 -3.65 1.07 -1.31
CA TYR A 87 -2.97 1.14 -2.61
C TYR A 87 -1.53 1.61 -2.43
N ASP A 88 -1.32 2.72 -1.72
CA ASP A 88 0.02 3.27 -1.49
C ASP A 88 0.91 2.29 -0.74
N ARG A 89 0.38 1.63 0.29
CA ARG A 89 1.10 0.56 1.00
C ARG A 89 1.49 -0.60 0.08
N SER A 90 0.58 -1.04 -0.79
CA SER A 90 0.83 -2.11 -1.76
C SER A 90 1.92 -1.70 -2.76
N LEU A 91 1.83 -0.47 -3.29
CA LEU A 91 2.79 0.09 -4.24
C LEU A 91 4.17 0.31 -3.61
N ALA A 92 4.24 0.81 -2.38
CA ALA A 92 5.47 0.94 -1.60
C ALA A 92 6.22 -0.39 -1.45
N LEU A 93 5.47 -1.47 -1.22
CA LEU A 93 6.04 -2.81 -1.17
C LEU A 93 6.50 -3.28 -2.56
N ALA A 94 5.74 -3.01 -3.61
CA ALA A 94 6.14 -3.32 -4.98
C ALA A 94 7.43 -2.59 -5.38
N ILE A 95 7.60 -1.31 -5.00
CA ILE A 95 8.86 -0.56 -5.17
C ILE A 95 10.01 -1.28 -4.46
N SER A 96 9.81 -1.66 -3.19
CA SER A 96 10.82 -2.37 -2.40
C SER A 96 11.22 -3.71 -3.04
N ASN A 97 10.27 -4.37 -3.71
CA ASN A 97 10.45 -5.64 -4.40
C ASN A 97 10.82 -5.50 -5.89
N LYS A 98 11.03 -4.28 -6.39
CA LYS A 98 11.35 -3.96 -7.80
C LYS A 98 10.25 -4.35 -8.81
N ASN A 99 9.00 -4.39 -8.39
CA ASN A 99 7.83 -4.69 -9.23
C ASN A 99 6.91 -3.48 -9.43
N ALA A 100 7.39 -2.26 -9.18
CA ALA A 100 6.56 -1.05 -9.25
C ALA A 100 5.90 -0.84 -10.62
N ASN A 101 6.64 -1.11 -11.70
CA ASN A 101 6.13 -0.94 -13.07
C ASN A 101 5.06 -1.97 -13.46
N ASP A 102 4.99 -3.10 -12.75
CA ASP A 102 3.98 -4.13 -12.97
C ASP A 102 2.79 -3.99 -12.01
N HIS A 103 2.86 -3.07 -11.04
CA HIS A 103 1.80 -2.85 -10.08
C HIS A 103 0.59 -2.26 -10.81
N PRO A 104 -0.64 -2.73 -10.54
CA PRO A 104 -1.84 -2.16 -11.14
C PRO A 104 -1.96 -0.68 -10.81
N ASP A 105 -2.63 0.08 -11.67
CA ASP A 105 -3.03 1.44 -11.32
C ASP A 105 -4.04 1.43 -10.17
N TYR A 106 -4.34 2.62 -9.63
CA TYR A 106 -5.26 2.74 -8.50
C TYR A 106 -6.64 2.13 -8.78
N TRP A 107 -7.22 2.38 -9.96
CA TRP A 107 -8.58 1.95 -10.29
C TRP A 107 -8.67 0.44 -10.48
N GLU A 108 -7.69 -0.12 -11.17
CA GLU A 108 -7.58 -1.56 -11.33
C GLU A 108 -7.35 -2.24 -9.97
N TYR A 109 -6.50 -1.67 -9.12
CA TYR A 109 -6.27 -2.15 -7.76
C TYR A 109 -7.55 -2.17 -6.91
N VAL A 110 -8.38 -1.12 -6.98
CA VAL A 110 -9.67 -1.08 -6.26
C VAL A 110 -10.56 -2.27 -6.66
N SER A 111 -10.64 -2.56 -7.95
CA SER A 111 -11.37 -3.72 -8.47
C SER A 111 -10.80 -5.06 -8.00
N MET A 112 -9.54 -5.15 -7.59
CA MET A 112 -8.93 -6.41 -7.14
C MET A 112 -9.14 -6.69 -5.64
N LEU A 113 -9.52 -5.70 -4.85
CA LEU A 113 -9.74 -5.88 -3.41
C LEU A 113 -11.04 -6.62 -3.15
N ASP A 114 -11.02 -7.61 -2.27
CA ASP A 114 -12.20 -8.30 -1.75
C ASP A 114 -12.26 -8.13 -0.23
N LEU A 115 -12.82 -6.98 0.15
CA LEU A 115 -12.91 -6.49 1.52
C LEU A 115 -14.36 -6.13 1.83
N PRO A 116 -14.89 -6.51 3.01
CA PRO A 116 -16.23 -6.12 3.46
C PRO A 116 -16.34 -4.60 3.70
N GLU A 117 -15.24 -3.92 3.99
CA GLU A 117 -15.18 -2.47 4.21
C GLU A 117 -15.44 -1.64 2.93
N ILE A 118 -15.50 -2.28 1.75
CA ILE A 118 -15.76 -1.58 0.48
C ILE A 118 -17.28 -1.54 0.23
N PRO A 119 -17.93 -0.36 0.32
CA PRO A 119 -19.37 -0.25 0.19
C PRO A 119 -19.87 -0.59 -1.22
N GLN A 120 -21.12 -1.06 -1.31
CA GLN A 120 -21.73 -1.52 -2.56
C GLN A 120 -21.71 -0.46 -3.68
N VAL A 121 -21.84 0.83 -3.34
CA VAL A 121 -21.77 1.91 -4.33
C VAL A 121 -20.40 1.98 -5.01
N LEU A 122 -19.31 1.72 -4.28
CA LEU A 122 -17.98 1.59 -4.86
C LEU A 122 -17.85 0.31 -5.68
N ARG A 123 -18.52 -0.79 -5.31
CA ARG A 123 -18.54 -2.03 -6.10
C ARG A 123 -19.26 -1.89 -7.43
N THR A 124 -20.32 -1.09 -7.48
CA THR A 124 -20.99 -0.77 -8.75
C THR A 124 -20.06 0.00 -9.69
N ARG A 125 -19.25 0.91 -9.15
CA ARG A 125 -18.28 1.70 -9.92
C ARG A 125 -17.01 0.93 -10.27
N PHE A 126 -16.57 0.06 -9.38
CA PHE A 126 -15.36 -0.77 -9.48
C PHE A 126 -15.75 -2.24 -9.25
N PRO A 127 -16.30 -2.91 -10.30
CA PRO A 127 -16.65 -4.31 -10.19
C PRO A 127 -15.47 -5.16 -9.78
N TYR A 128 -15.71 -6.15 -8.92
CA TYR A 128 -14.66 -7.02 -8.40
C TYR A 128 -14.06 -7.90 -9.51
N LYS A 129 -12.73 -7.95 -9.56
CA LYS A 129 -11.92 -8.80 -10.44
C LYS A 129 -11.23 -9.87 -9.59
N GLU A 130 -11.78 -11.08 -9.65
CA GLU A 130 -11.27 -12.20 -8.88
C GLU A 130 -9.86 -12.65 -9.28
N GLY A 131 -9.20 -13.35 -8.37
CA GLY A 131 -7.96 -14.06 -8.67
C GLY A 131 -6.70 -13.19 -8.67
N HIS A 132 -6.79 -11.87 -8.49
CA HIS A 132 -5.63 -10.97 -8.48
C HIS A 132 -5.03 -10.78 -7.08
N ILE A 133 -5.85 -10.41 -6.10
CA ILE A 133 -5.52 -10.37 -4.67
C ILE A 133 -6.43 -11.40 -3.98
N ALA A 134 -5.89 -12.17 -3.04
CA ALA A 134 -6.69 -13.18 -2.35
C ALA A 134 -7.74 -12.52 -1.42
N PRO A 135 -8.92 -13.14 -1.21
CA PRO A 135 -9.93 -12.60 -0.30
C PRO A 135 -9.40 -12.24 1.09
N GLY A 136 -9.72 -11.04 1.57
CA GLY A 136 -9.22 -10.51 2.84
C GLY A 136 -7.75 -10.11 2.88
N PHE A 137 -7.05 -10.11 1.73
CA PHE A 137 -5.72 -9.53 1.59
C PHE A 137 -5.78 -8.17 0.89
N THR A 138 -4.74 -7.36 1.12
CA THR A 138 -4.66 -5.97 0.63
C THR A 138 -3.34 -5.64 -0.03
N ILE A 139 -2.54 -6.64 -0.36
CA ILE A 139 -1.23 -6.44 -0.98
C ILE A 139 -1.24 -7.16 -2.31
N TRP A 140 -1.08 -6.39 -3.38
CA TRP A 140 -0.90 -6.96 -4.70
C TRP A 140 0.46 -7.64 -4.80
N GLU A 141 0.45 -8.79 -5.47
CA GLU A 141 1.64 -9.61 -5.70
C GLU A 141 1.66 -10.05 -7.17
N PRO A 142 2.83 -10.06 -7.83
CA PRO A 142 2.94 -10.49 -9.22
C PRO A 142 2.36 -11.90 -9.43
N PRO A 143 1.76 -12.20 -10.61
CA PRO A 143 1.11 -13.50 -10.88
C PRO A 143 1.93 -14.75 -10.59
N LYS A 144 3.25 -14.67 -10.77
CA LYS A 144 4.16 -15.80 -10.58
C LYS A 144 4.87 -15.78 -9.22
N SER A 145 4.56 -14.82 -8.34
CA SER A 145 5.25 -14.66 -7.07
C SER A 145 4.93 -15.81 -6.10
N LYS A 146 5.92 -16.20 -5.29
CA LYS A 146 5.71 -17.16 -4.18
C LYS A 146 4.69 -16.62 -3.18
N MET A 147 4.71 -15.31 -2.92
CA MET A 147 3.84 -14.66 -1.96
C MET A 147 2.38 -14.70 -2.41
N ARG A 148 2.07 -14.42 -3.68
CA ARG A 148 0.70 -14.58 -4.22
C ARG A 148 0.17 -15.98 -3.95
N ARG A 149 0.94 -17.02 -4.28
CA ARG A 149 0.56 -18.42 -4.01
C ARG A 149 0.34 -18.72 -2.52
N ILE A 150 1.02 -18.00 -1.62
CA ILE A 150 0.82 -18.15 -0.17
C ILE A 150 -0.45 -17.42 0.29
N GLN A 151 -0.72 -16.22 -0.26
CA GLN A 151 -1.95 -15.48 0.04
C GLN A 151 -3.19 -16.31 -0.28
N PHE A 152 -3.29 -16.84 -1.50
CA PHE A 152 -4.43 -17.65 -1.94
C PHE A 152 -4.61 -18.92 -1.09
N ARG A 153 -3.52 -19.67 -0.84
CA ARG A 153 -3.58 -20.85 0.03
C ARG A 153 -4.01 -20.52 1.46
N THR A 154 -3.61 -19.35 1.97
CA THR A 154 -4.03 -18.90 3.31
C THR A 154 -5.52 -18.51 3.33
N ALA A 155 -6.00 -17.81 2.30
CA ALA A 155 -7.41 -17.46 2.17
C ALA A 155 -8.30 -18.71 2.09
N GLU A 156 -7.93 -19.70 1.26
CA GLU A 156 -8.63 -20.99 1.17
C GLU A 156 -8.72 -21.71 2.52
N ARG A 157 -7.61 -21.73 3.29
CA ARG A 157 -7.61 -22.33 4.63
C ARG A 157 -8.55 -21.62 5.59
N ARG A 158 -8.56 -20.28 5.60
CA ARG A 158 -9.48 -19.48 6.44
C ARG A 158 -10.94 -19.78 6.11
N GLN A 159 -11.28 -19.88 4.83
CA GLN A 159 -12.65 -20.20 4.39
C GLN A 159 -13.10 -21.60 4.82
N ARG A 160 -12.19 -22.58 4.87
CA ARG A 160 -12.52 -23.94 5.35
C ARG A 160 -12.80 -24.01 6.84
N HIS A 161 -12.15 -23.16 7.64
CA HIS A 161 -12.34 -23.13 9.10
C HIS A 161 -13.50 -22.22 9.55
N ALA A 162 -14.06 -21.41 8.66
CA ALA A 162 -15.21 -20.56 8.93
C ALA A 162 -16.56 -21.23 8.65
N ARG A 163 -16.54 -22.49 8.16
CA ARG A 163 -17.72 -23.33 7.88
C ARG A 163 -17.79 -24.46 8.90
#